data_AF-A0A9P7QH27-F1
#
_entry.id   AF-A0A9P7QH27-F1
#
_cell.length_a   1.000
_cell.length_b   1.000
_cell.length_c   1.000
_cell.angle_alpha   90.00
_cell.angle_beta   90.00
_cell.angle_gamma   90.00
#
_symmetry.space_group_name_H-M   'P 1'
#
loop_
_entity.id
_entity.type
_entity.pdbx_description
1 polymer ?
#
loop_
_entity_poly.entity_id
_entity_poly.type
_entity_poly.pdbx_seq_one_letter_code
_entity_poly.pdbx_strand_id
1 'polypeptide(L)'
;MAKGARYLIFFNDIPGIFDFVLDFDILTDVAALAAVSAIDDETGETFIKALKDGKKLKLKMIGPEKYDLRVRSTNNTNTGGAVSNFSSWGPTFEMDTKPQCGAIGGHVLSTYLRASGKYSLNSGTSMACPQAAGIIALIRQVRGAITPQEIQDLLSSNANPQLFNDGTKFYDYLAPVPQQGAGLLQAYDAAYSTALLSPSGLSFNYTDHFANSLNFTLRNTDKEPATYNIMHRPAITMPSLTRLFTQPPALNSARPASLCKVARPRRLIKVSATPPEGLDAKRLALWSGYIAINGTDGASLSLPYQGLTGSLHEHILLGSNDTWISNSTDFNDIPSPIPPNTTFLLPKPGNAGPEDLMPQLSVKLALGCPMIRADIVYGLPQPRSQEQDPDARILGFPALWNPRGHIGFPWDGLLDSGRYAPAGTYKFVVRALRINGDAKKKEEWDVSTTSAFSIQYL
;
A
#
# COMPACT_ATOMS: atom_id res chain seq x y z
N MET A 1 -4.27 10.10 32.89
CA MET A 1 -5.06 11.20 33.49
C MET A 1 -5.86 10.83 34.72
N ALA A 2 -6.56 9.69 34.76
CA ALA A 2 -7.38 9.26 35.91
C ALA A 2 -6.67 9.20 37.29
N LYS A 3 -5.34 9.34 37.33
CA LYS A 3 -4.52 9.42 38.55
C LYS A 3 -3.87 10.79 38.81
N GLY A 4 -4.29 11.85 38.11
CA GLY A 4 -3.85 13.24 38.36
C GLY A 4 -2.44 13.62 37.87
N ALA A 5 -1.85 12.86 36.94
CA ALA A 5 -0.53 13.18 36.38
C ALA A 5 -0.59 14.49 35.54
N ARG A 6 0.36 15.41 35.80
CA ARG A 6 0.52 16.69 35.07
C ARG A 6 1.62 16.68 34.01
N TYR A 7 2.49 15.67 34.02
CA TYR A 7 3.59 15.50 33.09
C TYR A 7 3.63 14.05 32.64
N LEU A 8 3.87 13.81 31.35
CA LEU A 8 3.98 12.46 30.80
C LEU A 8 5.27 12.31 29.98
N ILE A 9 5.92 11.16 30.17
CA ILE A 9 7.03 10.73 29.33
C ILE A 9 6.68 9.34 28.81
N PHE A 10 6.60 9.23 27.49
CA PHE A 10 6.53 7.96 26.79
C PHE A 10 7.95 7.51 26.48
N PHE A 11 8.22 6.22 26.60
CA PHE A 11 9.46 5.66 26.08
C PHE A 11 9.13 4.54 25.10
N ASN A 12 9.98 4.37 24.10
CA ASN A 12 9.83 3.29 23.14
C ASN A 12 10.13 1.96 23.80
N ASP A 13 9.21 1.01 23.78
CA ASP A 13 9.41 -0.35 24.29
C ASP A 13 9.96 -1.31 23.22
N ILE A 14 10.11 -0.83 21.99
CA ILE A 14 10.76 -1.53 20.89
C ILE A 14 12.14 -0.90 20.65
N PRO A 15 13.25 -1.66 20.74
CA PRO A 15 14.58 -1.11 20.50
C PRO A 15 14.72 -0.49 19.12
N GLY A 16 15.34 0.70 19.01
CA GLY A 16 15.65 1.33 17.71
C GLY A 16 14.80 2.55 17.35
N ILE A 17 14.08 2.51 16.22
CA ILE A 17 13.44 3.71 15.65
C ILE A 17 12.42 4.31 16.61
N PHE A 18 12.59 5.60 16.86
CA PHE A 18 11.64 6.43 17.56
C PHE A 18 10.63 7.05 16.59
N ASP A 19 9.55 6.33 16.27
CA ASP A 19 8.49 6.82 15.35
C ASP A 19 7.23 7.21 16.13
N PHE A 20 7.35 8.27 16.93
CA PHE A 20 6.24 8.77 17.73
C PHE A 20 6.02 10.24 17.43
N VAL A 21 5.07 10.53 16.56
CA VAL A 21 4.54 11.89 16.37
C VAL A 21 3.45 12.09 17.42
N LEU A 22 3.82 12.73 18.52
CA LEU A 22 2.84 13.28 19.44
C LEU A 22 2.25 14.53 18.80
N ASP A 23 0.96 14.51 18.48
CA ASP A 23 0.22 15.74 18.30
C ASP A 23 0.04 16.40 19.67
N PHE A 24 0.97 17.29 19.98
CA PHE A 24 1.03 17.95 21.27
C PHE A 24 -0.18 18.85 21.50
N ASP A 25 -0.73 19.46 20.43
CA ASP A 25 -1.85 20.39 20.54
C ASP A 25 -3.13 19.66 20.96
N ILE A 26 -3.41 18.49 20.38
CA ILE A 26 -4.54 17.64 20.78
C ILE A 26 -4.39 17.14 22.22
N LEU A 27 -3.17 16.73 22.62
CA LEU A 27 -2.96 16.13 23.94
C LEU A 27 -2.95 17.16 25.06
N THR A 28 -2.51 18.39 24.84
CA THR A 28 -2.55 19.43 25.87
C THR A 28 -3.97 19.96 26.11
N ASP A 29 -4.78 20.08 25.06
CA ASP A 29 -6.15 20.59 25.16
C ASP A 29 -7.11 19.58 25.81
N VAL A 30 -6.98 18.29 25.46
CA VAL A 30 -7.87 17.25 26.00
C VAL A 30 -7.48 16.84 27.43
N ALA A 31 -6.23 17.07 27.85
CA ALA A 31 -5.69 16.44 29.06
C ALA A 31 -5.20 17.36 30.19
N ALA A 32 -5.20 18.69 30.01
CA ALA A 32 -4.63 19.65 30.96
C ALA A 32 -3.19 19.30 31.40
N LEU A 33 -2.41 18.69 30.51
CA LEU A 33 -1.02 18.32 30.74
C LEU A 33 -0.13 19.55 30.62
N ALA A 34 0.83 19.70 31.55
CA ALA A 34 1.78 20.81 31.54
C ALA A 34 2.98 20.57 30.61
N ALA A 35 3.37 19.31 30.40
CA ALA A 35 4.29 18.92 29.34
C ALA A 35 4.16 17.42 29.04
N VAL A 36 4.40 17.08 27.77
CA VAL A 36 4.55 15.70 27.31
C VAL A 36 5.89 15.60 26.58
N SER A 37 6.57 14.47 26.73
CA SER A 37 7.76 14.16 25.93
C SER A 37 7.75 12.68 25.60
N ALA A 38 8.53 12.31 24.61
CA ALA A 38 8.77 10.94 24.28
C ALA A 38 10.30 10.73 24.15
N ILE A 39 10.83 9.61 24.63
CA ILE A 39 12.28 9.31 24.71
C ILE A 39 12.62 7.94 24.13
N ASP A 40 13.84 7.76 23.63
CA ASP A 40 14.30 6.47 23.12
C ASP A 40 14.29 5.35 24.17
N ASP A 41 14.37 4.12 23.68
CA ASP A 41 14.34 2.88 24.45
C ASP A 41 15.46 2.83 25.49
N GLU A 42 16.70 3.13 25.11
CA GLU A 42 17.87 3.11 26.00
C GLU A 42 17.72 4.10 27.17
N THR A 43 17.24 5.31 26.88
CA THR A 43 16.95 6.33 27.90
C THR A 43 15.80 5.88 28.80
N GLY A 44 14.75 5.29 28.22
CA GLY A 44 13.61 4.73 28.92
C GLY A 44 14.01 3.63 29.91
N GLU A 45 14.77 2.64 29.44
CA GLU A 45 15.31 1.56 30.26
C GLU A 45 16.16 2.09 31.41
N THR A 46 17.02 3.08 31.13
CA THR A 46 17.84 3.76 32.14
C THR A 46 16.96 4.40 33.23
N PHE A 47 15.89 5.08 32.83
CA PHE A 47 14.96 5.71 33.77
C PHE A 47 14.22 4.66 34.61
N ILE A 48 13.70 3.61 33.97
CA ILE A 48 12.99 2.52 34.66
C ILE A 48 13.91 1.82 35.66
N LYS A 49 15.15 1.52 35.28
CA LYS A 49 16.15 0.92 36.18
C LYS A 49 16.41 1.82 37.39
N ALA A 50 16.66 3.11 37.16
CA ALA A 50 16.91 4.06 38.24
C ALA A 50 15.73 4.17 39.22
N LEU A 51 14.50 4.17 38.71
CA LEU A 51 13.28 4.20 39.54
C LEU A 51 13.11 2.91 40.35
N LYS A 52 13.38 1.73 39.75
CA LYS A 52 13.37 0.44 40.45
C LYS A 52 14.41 0.39 41.57
N ASP A 53 15.56 1.03 41.38
CA ASP A 53 16.61 1.19 42.39
C ASP A 53 16.25 2.23 43.48
N GLY A 54 15.02 2.77 43.49
CA GLY A 54 14.57 3.76 44.46
C GLY A 54 15.15 5.17 44.26
N LYS A 55 15.80 5.44 43.11
CA LYS A 55 16.35 6.77 42.82
C LYS A 55 15.24 7.73 42.43
N LYS A 56 15.42 9.01 42.78
CA LYS A 56 14.52 10.09 42.36
C LYS A 56 15.03 10.72 41.07
N LEU A 57 14.27 10.59 39.99
CA LEU A 57 14.55 11.28 38.73
C LEU A 57 14.04 12.72 38.78
N LYS A 58 14.88 13.68 38.40
CA LYS A 58 14.50 15.08 38.18
C LYS A 58 14.73 15.40 36.72
N LEU A 59 13.66 15.79 36.03
CA LEU A 59 13.68 16.03 34.59
C LEU A 59 13.26 17.48 34.32
N LYS A 60 13.91 18.09 33.34
CA LYS A 60 13.57 19.42 32.83
C LYS A 60 13.02 19.24 31.41
N MET A 61 11.70 19.37 31.26
CA MET A 61 11.01 19.29 29.98
C MET A 61 10.93 20.72 29.42
N ILE A 62 11.49 20.94 28.23
CA ILE A 62 11.56 22.27 27.60
C ILE A 62 10.89 22.19 26.23
N GLY A 63 10.14 23.23 25.86
CA GLY A 63 9.52 23.34 24.55
C GLY A 63 10.56 23.41 23.41
N PRO A 64 10.21 22.90 22.22
CA PRO A 64 11.10 22.82 21.06
C PRO A 64 11.62 24.19 20.61
N GLU A 65 10.94 25.28 20.95
CA GLU A 65 11.31 26.66 20.60
C GLU A 65 12.53 27.22 21.36
N LYS A 66 12.98 26.54 22.43
CA LYS A 66 14.08 27.03 23.30
C LYS A 66 15.38 26.23 23.16
N TYR A 67 15.46 25.29 22.22
CA TYR A 67 16.66 24.50 21.95
C TYR A 67 17.06 24.55 20.47
N ASP A 68 18.38 24.47 20.24
CA ASP A 68 18.90 24.22 18.90
C ASP A 68 18.55 22.78 18.47
N LEU A 69 17.91 22.66 17.31
CA LEU A 69 17.65 21.36 16.69
C LEU A 69 18.97 20.65 16.38
N ARG A 70 19.07 19.38 16.79
CA ARG A 70 20.24 18.52 16.51
C ARG A 70 19.79 17.31 15.73
N VAL A 71 20.53 16.97 14.68
CA VAL A 71 20.35 15.72 13.95
C VAL A 71 21.07 14.62 14.71
N ARG A 72 20.34 13.58 15.11
CA ARG A 72 20.91 12.34 15.62
C ARG A 72 20.74 11.26 14.56
N SER A 73 21.84 10.68 14.12
CA SER A 73 21.81 9.49 13.26
C SER A 73 21.86 8.26 14.15
N THR A 74 20.82 7.44 14.13
CA THR A 74 20.78 6.14 14.80
C THR A 74 20.69 5.04 13.76
N ASN A 75 21.28 3.89 14.06
CA ASN A 75 21.19 2.74 13.16
C ASN A 75 19.82 2.07 13.35
N ASN A 76 19.07 1.91 12.26
CA ASN A 76 17.81 1.18 12.28
C ASN A 76 18.08 -0.31 11.99
N THR A 77 18.27 -1.09 13.05
CA THR A 77 18.58 -2.52 12.94
C THR A 77 17.36 -3.39 12.66
N ASN A 78 16.15 -2.88 12.87
CA ASN A 78 14.92 -3.68 12.75
C ASN A 78 14.40 -3.66 11.32
N THR A 79 14.31 -2.49 10.70
CA THR A 79 13.66 -2.29 9.39
C THR A 79 14.53 -1.51 8.39
N GLY A 80 15.77 -1.15 8.76
CA GLY A 80 16.66 -0.38 7.89
C GLY A 80 16.99 -1.16 6.62
N GLY A 81 16.64 -0.61 5.45
CA GLY A 81 16.79 -1.27 4.16
C GLY A 81 15.62 -2.17 3.75
N ALA A 82 14.62 -2.37 4.62
CA ALA A 82 13.38 -3.06 4.27
C ALA A 82 12.41 -2.15 3.51
N VAL A 83 11.43 -2.75 2.84
CA VAL A 83 10.25 -2.01 2.37
C VAL A 83 9.40 -1.59 3.57
N SER A 84 9.02 -0.32 3.62
CA SER A 84 8.16 0.21 4.68
C SER A 84 6.80 -0.50 4.73
N ASN A 85 6.29 -0.74 5.94
CA ASN A 85 5.01 -1.41 6.19
C ASN A 85 3.79 -0.68 5.56
N PHE A 86 3.85 0.65 5.45
CA PHE A 86 2.81 1.48 4.83
C PHE A 86 2.87 1.49 3.30
N SER A 87 3.94 0.99 2.69
CA SER A 87 4.10 1.03 1.23
C SER A 87 2.99 0.22 0.57
N SER A 88 2.30 0.80 -0.41
CA SER A 88 1.28 0.08 -1.17
C SER A 88 1.90 -1.05 -1.98
N TRP A 89 1.17 -2.16 -2.08
CA TRP A 89 1.57 -3.33 -2.86
C TRP A 89 0.77 -3.36 -4.16
N GLY A 90 1.38 -3.89 -5.20
CA GLY A 90 0.63 -4.38 -6.35
C GLY A 90 0.21 -5.84 -6.18
N PRO A 91 -0.02 -6.55 -7.30
CA PRO A 91 -0.03 -6.03 -8.67
C PRO A 91 -1.22 -5.08 -8.93
N THR A 92 -1.31 -4.53 -10.14
CA THR A 92 -2.55 -3.87 -10.59
C THR A 92 -3.66 -4.91 -10.83
N PHE A 93 -4.88 -4.45 -11.12
CA PHE A 93 -6.02 -5.34 -11.43
C PHE A 93 -5.78 -6.18 -12.69
N GLU A 94 -4.94 -5.68 -13.60
CA GLU A 94 -4.53 -6.30 -14.85
C GLU A 94 -3.27 -7.16 -14.70
N MET A 95 -2.82 -7.40 -13.46
CA MET A 95 -1.57 -8.10 -13.12
C MET A 95 -0.28 -7.40 -13.55
N ASP A 96 -0.29 -6.09 -13.80
CA ASP A 96 0.96 -5.36 -14.04
C ASP A 96 1.82 -5.29 -12.77
N THR A 97 3.13 -5.35 -12.95
CA THR A 97 4.09 -5.26 -11.84
C THR A 97 4.14 -3.83 -11.31
N LYS A 98 3.61 -3.64 -10.10
CA LYS A 98 3.73 -2.41 -9.31
C LYS A 98 4.02 -2.73 -7.83
N PRO A 99 4.74 -1.84 -7.10
CA PRO A 99 5.50 -0.69 -7.63
C PRO A 99 6.60 -1.15 -8.59
N GLN A 100 7.18 -0.25 -9.39
CA GLN A 100 8.23 -0.67 -10.33
C GLN A 100 9.58 -0.90 -9.63
N CYS A 101 9.91 -0.06 -8.66
CA CYS A 101 11.15 -0.05 -7.88
C CYS A 101 10.91 0.77 -6.60
N GLY A 102 11.76 0.60 -5.59
CA GLY A 102 11.73 1.33 -4.33
C GLY A 102 12.82 2.39 -4.22
N ALA A 103 12.53 3.46 -3.47
CA ALA A 103 13.50 4.46 -3.04
C ALA A 103 13.36 4.67 -1.52
N ILE A 104 14.24 5.47 -0.93
CA ILE A 104 14.23 5.79 0.51
C ILE A 104 13.06 6.73 0.81
N GLY A 105 12.07 6.20 1.54
CA GLY A 105 10.89 6.95 1.96
C GLY A 105 10.65 6.98 3.47
N GLY A 106 11.35 6.18 4.27
CA GLY A 106 11.22 6.17 5.72
C GLY A 106 12.22 7.11 6.40
N HIS A 107 11.78 7.88 7.39
CA HIS A 107 12.61 8.76 8.20
C HIS A 107 13.51 9.69 7.36
N VAL A 108 12.91 10.37 6.38
CA VAL A 108 13.64 11.29 5.51
C VAL A 108 13.63 12.68 6.13
N LEU A 109 14.82 13.18 6.47
CA LEU A 109 15.00 14.56 6.92
C LEU A 109 14.98 15.48 5.70
N SER A 110 14.06 16.43 5.68
CA SER A 110 13.95 17.40 4.59
C SER A 110 13.46 18.76 5.09
N THR A 111 13.46 19.75 4.20
CA THR A 111 12.92 21.09 4.48
C THR A 111 11.43 21.04 4.79
N TYR A 112 11.01 21.87 5.73
CA TYR A 112 9.63 22.01 6.17
C TYR A 112 9.21 23.48 6.28
N LEU A 113 7.93 23.74 6.50
CA LEU A 113 7.42 25.10 6.63
C LEU A 113 8.19 25.84 7.74
N ARG A 114 8.67 27.06 7.44
CA ARG A 114 9.48 27.84 8.39
C ARG A 114 8.74 28.13 9.70
N ALA A 115 7.42 28.36 9.61
CA ALA A 115 6.55 28.56 10.75
C ALA A 115 6.40 27.31 11.64
N SER A 116 6.68 26.12 11.10
CA SER A 116 6.46 24.82 11.74
C SER A 116 7.76 24.02 11.97
N GLY A 117 8.94 24.63 11.83
CA GLY A 117 10.20 23.98 12.22
C GLY A 117 11.37 24.00 11.21
N LYS A 118 11.22 24.59 10.01
CA LYS A 118 12.23 24.67 8.92
C LYS A 118 12.70 23.32 8.34
N TYR A 119 12.78 22.26 9.16
CA TYR A 119 13.12 20.89 8.78
C TYR A 119 12.21 19.93 9.56
N SER A 120 11.88 18.80 8.94
CA SER A 120 11.12 17.73 9.57
C SER A 120 11.63 16.37 9.09
N LEU A 121 11.42 15.35 9.93
CA LEU A 121 11.60 13.96 9.60
C LEU A 121 10.23 13.39 9.23
N ASN A 122 10.04 13.02 7.97
CA ASN A 122 8.77 12.48 7.50
C ASN A 122 8.99 11.10 6.86
N SER A 123 7.95 10.27 6.89
CA SER A 123 7.90 8.95 6.28
C SER A 123 6.78 8.87 5.25
N GLY A 124 7.03 8.22 4.12
CA GLY A 124 6.03 7.99 3.09
C GLY A 124 6.63 7.68 1.73
N THR A 125 5.84 7.04 0.86
CA THR A 125 6.16 6.93 -0.57
C THR A 125 6.24 8.32 -1.23
N SER A 126 5.57 9.32 -0.67
CA SER A 126 5.72 10.75 -1.00
C SER A 126 7.14 11.28 -0.80
N MET A 127 7.94 10.68 0.09
CA MET A 127 9.36 11.03 0.29
C MET A 127 10.28 10.22 -0.62
N ALA A 128 9.90 8.97 -0.94
CA ALA A 128 10.60 8.14 -1.93
C ALA A 128 10.49 8.73 -3.36
N CYS A 129 9.33 9.26 -3.72
CA CYS A 129 9.05 9.85 -5.04
C CYS A 129 10.05 10.96 -5.45
N PRO A 130 10.31 12.02 -4.66
CA PRO A 130 11.27 13.06 -5.03
C PRO A 130 12.71 12.55 -5.09
N GLN A 131 13.08 11.54 -4.28
CA GLN A 131 14.40 10.91 -4.41
C GLN A 131 14.53 10.19 -5.77
N ALA A 132 13.53 9.39 -6.16
CA ALA A 132 13.50 8.74 -7.46
C ALA A 132 13.53 9.76 -8.61
N ALA A 133 12.80 10.88 -8.49
CA ALA A 133 12.84 11.96 -9.48
C ALA A 133 14.25 12.57 -9.63
N GLY A 134 14.96 12.80 -8.51
CA GLY A 134 16.35 13.27 -8.53
C GLY A 134 17.30 12.26 -9.19
N ILE A 135 17.14 10.96 -8.90
CA ILE A 135 17.91 9.88 -9.55
C ILE A 135 17.68 9.87 -11.06
N ILE A 136 16.42 9.99 -11.51
CA ILE A 136 16.08 10.05 -12.93
C ILE A 136 16.74 11.25 -13.61
N ALA A 137 16.75 12.41 -12.95
CA ALA A 137 17.41 13.60 -13.48
C ALA A 137 18.93 13.37 -13.69
N LEU A 138 19.61 12.76 -12.70
CA LEU A 138 21.03 12.42 -12.80
C LEU A 138 21.31 11.40 -13.92
N ILE A 139 20.46 10.38 -14.05
CA ILE A 139 20.57 9.39 -15.14
C ILE A 139 20.43 10.08 -16.50
N ARG A 140 19.46 10.99 -16.66
CA ARG A 140 19.29 11.76 -17.90
C ARG A 140 20.47 12.68 -18.18
N GLN A 141 21.11 13.23 -17.14
CA GLN A 141 22.33 14.02 -17.31
C GLN A 141 23.48 13.18 -17.90
N VAL A 142 23.64 11.93 -17.45
CA VAL A 142 24.69 11.02 -17.94
C VAL A 142 24.36 10.43 -19.32
N ARG A 143 23.11 9.99 -19.51
CA ARG A 143 22.69 9.21 -20.69
C ARG A 143 22.07 10.06 -21.82
N GLY A 144 21.76 11.32 -21.56
CA GLY A 144 21.06 12.20 -22.50
C GLY A 144 19.56 11.91 -22.60
N ALA A 145 19.00 12.15 -23.78
CA ALA A 145 17.58 11.93 -24.03
C ALA A 145 17.25 10.44 -24.16
N ILE A 146 16.52 9.92 -23.18
CA ILE A 146 15.98 8.55 -23.13
C ILE A 146 14.48 8.63 -22.83
N THR A 147 13.70 7.68 -23.34
CA THR A 147 12.25 7.65 -23.17
C THR A 147 11.84 7.26 -21.75
N PRO A 148 10.61 7.58 -21.30
CA PRO A 148 10.11 7.13 -20.00
C PRO A 148 10.16 5.61 -19.82
N GLN A 149 9.86 4.85 -20.89
CA GLN A 149 9.94 3.38 -20.84
C GLN A 149 11.39 2.89 -20.67
N GLU A 150 12.35 3.49 -21.39
CA GLU A 150 13.77 3.14 -21.23
C GLU A 150 14.29 3.48 -19.84
N ILE A 151 13.85 4.58 -19.23
CA ILE A 151 14.15 4.91 -17.83
C ILE A 151 13.58 3.83 -16.91
N GLN A 152 12.31 3.46 -17.10
CA GLN A 152 11.64 2.46 -16.27
C GLN A 152 12.34 1.09 -16.35
N ASP A 153 12.66 0.65 -17.56
CA ASP A 153 13.39 -0.59 -17.84
C ASP A 153 14.78 -0.57 -17.18
N LEU A 154 15.52 0.53 -17.34
CA LEU A 154 16.88 0.73 -16.80
C LEU A 154 16.89 0.77 -15.26
N LEU A 155 15.95 1.49 -14.65
CA LEU A 155 15.81 1.56 -13.21
C LEU A 155 15.44 0.20 -12.62
N SER A 156 14.50 -0.51 -13.26
CA SER A 156 14.10 -1.84 -12.84
C SER A 156 15.28 -2.82 -12.93
N SER A 157 15.96 -2.85 -14.09
CA SER A 157 17.01 -3.84 -14.33
C SER A 157 18.23 -3.69 -13.42
N ASN A 158 18.50 -2.48 -12.94
CA ASN A 158 19.65 -2.17 -12.07
C ASN A 158 19.24 -2.01 -10.60
N ALA A 159 17.97 -2.19 -10.24
CA ALA A 159 17.55 -2.14 -8.85
C ALA A 159 18.11 -3.34 -8.07
N ASN A 160 18.27 -3.15 -6.75
CA ASN A 160 18.76 -4.17 -5.82
C ASN A 160 17.60 -4.77 -5.01
N PRO A 161 17.15 -6.01 -5.31
CA PRO A 161 16.13 -6.70 -4.55
C PRO A 161 16.54 -6.87 -3.07
N GLN A 162 15.67 -6.42 -2.17
CA GLN A 162 15.86 -6.51 -0.72
C GLN A 162 15.27 -7.81 -0.15
N LEU A 163 15.84 -8.23 0.98
CA LEU A 163 15.33 -9.34 1.78
C LEU A 163 13.97 -9.00 2.40
N PHE A 164 13.15 -10.02 2.62
CA PHE A 164 11.86 -9.85 3.26
C PHE A 164 12.04 -9.50 4.74
N ASN A 165 11.24 -8.55 5.20
CA ASN A 165 11.16 -8.15 6.59
C ASN A 165 9.68 -8.05 6.98
N ASP A 166 9.31 -8.62 8.13
CA ASP A 166 7.93 -8.65 8.62
C ASP A 166 7.56 -7.45 9.51
N GLY A 167 8.43 -6.44 9.57
CA GLY A 167 8.36 -5.30 10.48
C GLY A 167 9.20 -5.47 11.75
N THR A 168 9.65 -6.69 12.05
CA THR A 168 10.42 -7.00 13.26
C THR A 168 11.81 -7.56 12.98
N LYS A 169 11.96 -8.34 11.91
CA LYS A 169 13.25 -8.95 11.53
C LYS A 169 13.34 -9.23 10.03
N PHE A 170 14.57 -9.34 9.56
CA PHE A 170 14.86 -9.85 8.22
C PHE A 170 14.84 -11.38 8.16
N TYR A 171 14.45 -11.88 7.01
CA TYR A 171 14.56 -13.28 6.63
C TYR A 171 15.59 -13.45 5.51
N ASP A 172 16.02 -14.69 5.27
CA ASP A 172 17.05 -15.04 4.28
C ASP A 172 16.52 -15.19 2.84
N TYR A 173 15.25 -14.82 2.61
CA TYR A 173 14.61 -14.84 1.31
C TYR A 173 14.15 -13.44 0.88
N LEU A 174 14.01 -13.22 -0.43
CA LEU A 174 13.65 -11.92 -1.00
C LEU A 174 12.20 -11.54 -0.69
N ALA A 175 11.96 -10.24 -0.46
CA ALA A 175 10.61 -9.69 -0.42
C ALA A 175 9.91 -9.91 -1.78
N PRO A 176 8.58 -10.14 -1.79
CA PRO A 176 7.84 -10.39 -3.01
C PRO A 176 7.90 -9.17 -3.94
N VAL A 177 7.99 -9.42 -5.25
CA VAL A 177 7.98 -8.36 -6.28
C VAL A 177 6.79 -7.40 -6.12
N PRO A 178 5.55 -7.86 -5.86
CA PRO A 178 4.42 -6.96 -5.58
C PRO A 178 4.62 -5.97 -4.43
N GLN A 179 5.53 -6.24 -3.48
CA GLN A 179 5.86 -5.33 -2.39
C GLN A 179 6.93 -4.31 -2.79
N GLN A 180 7.99 -4.77 -3.46
CA GLN A 180 9.23 -3.98 -3.65
C GLN A 180 9.53 -3.61 -5.10
N GLY A 181 8.74 -4.10 -6.05
CA GLY A 181 9.04 -4.05 -7.47
C GLY A 181 10.33 -4.78 -7.78
N ALA A 182 11.22 -4.11 -8.51
CA ALA A 182 12.56 -4.57 -8.80
C ALA A 182 13.56 -4.43 -7.62
N GLY A 183 13.16 -3.78 -6.53
CA GLY A 183 14.00 -3.49 -5.37
C GLY A 183 14.48 -2.04 -5.31
N LEU A 184 15.50 -1.80 -4.48
CA LEU A 184 16.02 -0.47 -4.17
C LEU A 184 16.84 0.11 -5.33
N LEU A 185 16.48 1.32 -5.76
CA LEU A 185 17.17 2.05 -6.83
C LEU A 185 18.68 2.17 -6.61
N GLN A 186 19.47 1.83 -7.65
CA GLN A 186 20.92 2.04 -7.71
C GLN A 186 21.25 3.10 -8.77
N ALA A 187 21.42 4.35 -8.34
CA ALA A 187 21.56 5.49 -9.25
C ALA A 187 22.79 5.39 -10.16
N TYR A 188 23.95 5.00 -9.59
CA TYR A 188 25.20 4.88 -10.33
C TYR A 188 25.12 3.75 -11.37
N ASP A 189 24.70 2.56 -10.94
CA ASP A 189 24.59 1.40 -11.82
C ASP A 189 23.64 1.67 -12.98
N ALA A 190 22.46 2.25 -12.70
CA ALA A 190 21.52 2.65 -13.74
C ALA A 190 22.12 3.70 -14.70
N ALA A 191 22.81 4.73 -14.19
CA ALA A 191 23.38 5.78 -15.03
C ALA A 191 24.43 5.24 -16.01
N TYR A 192 25.28 4.30 -15.58
CA TYR A 192 26.43 3.81 -16.34
C TYR A 192 26.25 2.43 -16.98
N SER A 193 25.10 1.77 -16.78
CA SER A 193 24.85 0.43 -17.34
C SER A 193 24.99 0.39 -18.86
N THR A 194 25.80 -0.54 -19.35
CA THR A 194 25.95 -0.84 -20.79
C THR A 194 25.08 -2.03 -21.22
N ALA A 195 24.59 -2.82 -20.27
CA ALA A 195 23.68 -3.93 -20.47
C ALA A 195 22.23 -3.50 -20.17
N LEU A 196 21.36 -3.52 -21.18
CA LEU A 196 19.99 -3.03 -21.10
C LEU A 196 19.00 -4.19 -21.22
N LEU A 197 18.05 -4.26 -20.29
CA LEU A 197 16.94 -5.20 -20.33
C LEU A 197 15.65 -4.50 -20.76
N SER A 198 14.75 -5.24 -21.38
CA SER A 198 13.39 -4.79 -21.65
C SER A 198 12.46 -6.00 -21.83
N PRO A 199 11.26 -6.03 -21.23
CA PRO A 199 10.61 -4.96 -20.46
C PRO A 199 11.13 -4.84 -19.02
N SER A 200 10.58 -3.90 -18.24
CA SER A 200 10.90 -3.67 -16.83
C SER A 200 10.45 -4.78 -15.87
N GLY A 201 9.73 -5.79 -16.34
CA GLY A 201 9.27 -6.92 -15.54
C GLY A 201 8.40 -7.87 -16.35
N LEU A 202 8.21 -9.09 -15.83
CA LEU A 202 7.45 -10.14 -16.49
C LEU A 202 6.23 -10.55 -15.65
N SER A 203 5.02 -10.36 -16.18
CA SER A 203 3.80 -10.84 -15.52
C SER A 203 3.27 -12.08 -16.22
N PHE A 204 3.34 -13.22 -15.54
CA PHE A 204 2.78 -14.49 -15.99
C PHE A 204 1.26 -14.58 -15.79
N ASN A 205 0.66 -13.52 -15.24
CA ASN A 205 -0.77 -13.39 -14.98
C ASN A 205 -1.29 -14.43 -13.96
N TYR A 206 -2.60 -14.62 -13.87
CA TYR A 206 -3.26 -15.58 -13.00
C TYR A 206 -3.68 -16.88 -13.72
N THR A 207 -4.09 -17.91 -12.98
CA THR A 207 -4.28 -19.29 -13.48
C THR A 207 -5.10 -19.39 -14.77
N ASP A 208 -6.23 -18.69 -14.84
CA ASP A 208 -7.14 -18.78 -16.00
C ASP A 208 -6.61 -18.06 -17.25
N HIS A 209 -5.65 -17.16 -17.09
CA HIS A 209 -5.01 -16.38 -18.17
C HIS A 209 -3.49 -16.54 -18.17
N PHE A 210 -3.01 -17.70 -17.71
CA PHE A 210 -1.59 -17.94 -17.50
C PHE A 210 -0.79 -17.82 -18.80
N ALA A 211 0.26 -17.00 -18.80
CA ALA A 211 1.14 -16.85 -19.94
C ALA A 211 2.18 -18.00 -19.96
N ASN A 212 2.00 -18.99 -20.83
CA ASN A 212 2.93 -20.14 -20.93
C ASN A 212 4.39 -19.75 -21.14
N SER A 213 4.63 -18.61 -21.80
CA SER A 213 5.97 -18.07 -21.98
C SER A 213 5.94 -16.57 -22.25
N LEU A 214 6.94 -15.87 -21.75
CA LEU A 214 7.19 -14.46 -21.98
C LEU A 214 8.60 -14.28 -22.56
N ASN A 215 8.89 -13.09 -23.08
CA ASN A 215 10.21 -12.78 -23.62
C ASN A 215 10.76 -11.51 -22.97
N PHE A 216 12.09 -11.46 -22.83
CA PHE A 216 12.79 -10.22 -22.58
C PHE A 216 13.97 -10.09 -23.55
N THR A 217 14.36 -8.85 -23.82
CA THR A 217 15.53 -8.50 -24.62
C THR A 217 16.68 -8.16 -23.68
N LEU A 218 17.87 -8.69 -23.98
CA LEU A 218 19.14 -8.23 -23.42
C LEU A 218 19.95 -7.56 -24.53
N ARG A 219 20.32 -6.30 -24.33
CA ARG A 219 21.10 -5.50 -25.28
C ARG A 219 22.41 -5.06 -24.64
N ASN A 220 23.53 -5.44 -25.24
CA ASN A 220 24.84 -4.87 -24.89
C ASN A 220 25.10 -3.65 -25.77
N THR A 221 25.38 -2.51 -25.14
CA THR A 221 25.70 -1.24 -25.80
C THR A 221 27.18 -0.88 -25.74
N ASP A 222 27.99 -1.71 -25.08
CA ASP A 222 29.44 -1.59 -25.10
C ASP A 222 30.02 -2.05 -26.45
N LYS A 223 31.25 -1.64 -26.74
CA LYS A 223 32.01 -2.06 -27.92
C LYS A 223 32.49 -3.50 -27.80
N GLU A 224 32.82 -3.93 -26.58
CA GLU A 224 33.31 -5.27 -26.31
C GLU A 224 32.17 -6.26 -26.07
N PRO A 225 32.25 -7.50 -26.60
CA PRO A 225 31.25 -8.52 -26.35
C PRO A 225 31.31 -9.00 -24.89
N ALA A 226 30.15 -9.18 -24.26
CA ALA A 226 30.02 -9.69 -22.91
C ALA A 226 29.27 -11.04 -22.87
N THR A 227 29.59 -11.85 -21.87
CA THR A 227 28.86 -13.10 -21.57
C THR A 227 28.07 -12.91 -20.30
N TYR A 228 26.80 -13.30 -20.32
CA TYR A 228 25.89 -13.14 -19.20
C TYR A 228 25.45 -14.51 -18.67
N ASN A 229 25.60 -14.70 -17.36
CA ASN A 229 25.08 -15.84 -16.63
C ASN A 229 23.69 -15.49 -16.09
N ILE A 230 22.67 -16.20 -16.55
CA ILE A 230 21.27 -15.97 -16.19
C ILE A 230 20.86 -17.01 -15.15
N MET A 231 20.36 -16.56 -14.00
CA MET A 231 19.98 -17.39 -12.87
C MET A 231 18.58 -17.01 -12.36
N HIS A 232 17.88 -17.98 -11.80
CA HIS A 232 16.59 -17.78 -11.14
C HIS A 232 16.78 -17.55 -9.63
N ARG A 233 16.05 -16.58 -9.07
CA ARG A 233 16.04 -16.22 -7.64
C ARG A 233 14.59 -16.04 -7.16
N PRO A 234 13.98 -17.03 -6.49
CA PRO A 234 12.60 -16.89 -6.02
C PRO A 234 12.49 -15.88 -4.87
N ALA A 235 11.33 -15.23 -4.76
CA ALA A 235 10.91 -14.46 -3.59
C ALA A 235 9.81 -15.23 -2.82
N ILE A 236 9.52 -14.80 -1.60
CA ILE A 236 8.42 -15.38 -0.82
C ILE A 236 7.09 -15.27 -1.59
N THR A 237 6.27 -16.32 -1.54
CA THR A 237 4.91 -16.32 -2.10
C THR A 237 3.92 -15.85 -1.03
N MET A 238 3.02 -14.95 -1.40
CA MET A 238 2.08 -14.32 -0.48
C MET A 238 0.63 -14.68 -0.78
N PRO A 239 -0.15 -15.18 0.20
CA PRO A 239 -1.59 -15.33 0.03
C PRO A 239 -2.27 -13.95 0.05
N SER A 240 -3.05 -13.62 -0.98
CA SER A 240 -3.71 -12.31 -1.07
C SER A 240 -4.97 -12.21 -0.18
N LEU A 241 -5.63 -13.31 0.18
CA LEU A 241 -6.95 -13.33 0.85
C LEU A 241 -6.97 -13.90 2.29
N THR A 242 -6.06 -13.49 3.16
CA THR A 242 -6.06 -13.96 4.56
C THR A 242 -5.57 -12.94 5.57
N ARG A 243 -6.00 -13.10 6.84
CA ARG A 243 -5.48 -12.37 8.01
C ARG A 243 -4.03 -12.72 8.40
N LEU A 244 -3.43 -13.76 7.82
CA LEU A 244 -2.15 -14.33 8.26
C LEU A 244 -1.21 -14.61 7.09
N PHE A 245 0.02 -14.11 7.22
CA PHE A 245 1.20 -14.37 6.40
C PHE A 245 1.63 -15.84 6.52
N THR A 246 0.85 -16.79 5.98
CA THR A 246 1.29 -18.18 5.96
C THR A 246 2.21 -18.38 4.76
N GLN A 247 3.50 -18.55 5.06
CA GLN A 247 4.54 -18.97 4.14
C GLN A 247 4.16 -20.30 3.48
N PRO A 248 4.12 -20.43 2.16
CA PRO A 248 4.49 -21.69 1.55
C PRO A 248 6.01 -21.87 1.69
N PRO A 249 6.52 -23.10 1.78
CA PRO A 249 7.96 -23.34 1.87
C PRO A 249 8.67 -22.70 0.68
N ALA A 250 9.87 -22.17 0.91
CA ALA A 250 10.78 -21.75 -0.15
C ALA A 250 11.03 -22.95 -1.07
N LEU A 251 10.31 -23.02 -2.18
CA LEU A 251 10.53 -24.03 -3.20
C LEU A 251 11.82 -23.64 -3.94
N ASN A 252 12.94 -24.15 -3.42
CA ASN A 252 14.22 -24.20 -4.10
C ASN A 252 14.11 -25.14 -5.31
N SER A 253 13.50 -24.68 -6.40
CA SER A 253 13.69 -25.27 -7.72
C SER A 253 14.80 -24.50 -8.45
N ALA A 254 16.06 -24.67 -8.01
CA ALA A 254 17.18 -24.45 -8.93
C ALA A 254 17.01 -25.44 -10.10
N ARG A 255 17.02 -25.09 -11.39
CA ARG A 255 17.60 -23.95 -12.12
C ARG A 255 16.95 -23.84 -13.54
N PRO A 256 17.29 -22.82 -14.35
CA PRO A 256 18.44 -22.97 -15.24
C PRO A 256 19.47 -21.86 -15.03
N ALA A 257 20.73 -22.23 -14.79
CA ALA A 257 21.82 -21.36 -15.22
C ALA A 257 21.96 -21.57 -16.71
N SER A 258 21.63 -20.54 -17.46
CA SER A 258 21.94 -20.51 -18.88
C SER A 258 23.06 -19.50 -19.07
N LEU A 259 24.18 -19.99 -19.59
CA LEU A 259 25.26 -19.13 -20.07
C LEU A 259 24.86 -18.60 -21.44
N CYS A 260 24.67 -17.29 -21.51
CA CYS A 260 24.22 -16.59 -22.68
C CYS A 260 25.33 -15.64 -23.15
N LYS A 261 26.07 -16.04 -24.19
CA LYS A 261 27.01 -15.12 -24.85
C LYS A 261 26.21 -14.14 -25.72
N VAL A 262 26.44 -12.85 -25.52
CA VAL A 262 25.84 -11.78 -26.33
C VAL A 262 26.98 -11.15 -27.14
N ALA A 263 27.29 -11.79 -28.27
CA ALA A 263 28.31 -11.31 -29.22
C ALA A 263 27.75 -10.30 -30.24
N ARG A 264 26.42 -10.21 -30.35
CA ARG A 264 25.68 -9.22 -31.15
C ARG A 264 25.07 -8.19 -30.22
N PRO A 265 24.74 -6.97 -30.66
CA PRO A 265 24.25 -5.92 -29.76
C PRO A 265 22.97 -6.31 -29.02
N ARG A 266 22.17 -7.26 -29.52
CA ARG A 266 20.86 -7.61 -28.96
C ARG A 266 20.58 -9.11 -29.02
N ARG A 267 19.97 -9.66 -27.97
CA ARG A 267 19.43 -11.04 -27.92
C ARG A 267 18.04 -11.07 -27.28
N LEU A 268 17.13 -11.81 -27.90
CA LEU A 268 15.80 -12.10 -27.34
C LEU A 268 15.87 -13.43 -26.58
N ILE A 269 15.34 -13.46 -25.36
CA ILE A 269 15.36 -14.61 -24.47
C ILE A 269 13.92 -14.95 -24.10
N LYS A 270 13.54 -16.21 -24.31
CA LYS A 270 12.22 -16.75 -23.95
C LYS A 270 12.29 -17.40 -22.58
N VAL A 271 11.31 -17.10 -21.73
CA VAL A 271 11.20 -17.59 -20.36
C VAL A 271 9.82 -18.22 -20.17
N SER A 272 9.79 -19.37 -19.52
CA SER A 272 8.58 -20.01 -19.02
C SER A 272 8.67 -20.14 -17.50
N ALA A 273 7.53 -20.08 -16.82
CA ALA A 273 7.44 -20.30 -15.39
C ALA A 273 6.56 -21.52 -15.10
N THR A 274 6.86 -22.20 -13.99
CA THR A 274 5.99 -23.22 -13.42
C THR A 274 5.57 -22.70 -12.04
N PRO A 275 4.26 -22.48 -11.79
CA PRO A 275 3.78 -22.07 -10.48
C PRO A 275 4.21 -23.06 -9.38
N PRO A 276 4.48 -22.60 -8.14
CA PRO A 276 4.78 -23.50 -7.03
C PRO A 276 3.63 -24.50 -6.78
N GLU A 277 3.99 -25.74 -6.42
CA GLU A 277 3.02 -26.79 -6.08
C GLU A 277 2.38 -26.55 -4.70
N GLY A 278 1.17 -27.09 -4.48
CA GLY A 278 0.49 -27.05 -3.19
C GLY A 278 -0.10 -25.69 -2.79
N LEU A 279 -0.15 -24.72 -3.70
CA LEU A 279 -0.75 -23.41 -3.45
C LEU A 279 -2.29 -23.49 -3.44
N ASP A 280 -2.91 -22.82 -2.46
CA ASP A 280 -4.36 -22.70 -2.36
C ASP A 280 -4.89 -21.59 -3.29
N ALA A 281 -5.53 -22.00 -4.38
CA ALA A 281 -6.14 -21.10 -5.37
C ALA A 281 -7.21 -20.17 -4.76
N LYS A 282 -7.88 -20.58 -3.67
CA LYS A 282 -8.90 -19.74 -2.99
C LYS A 282 -8.29 -18.58 -2.20
N ARG A 283 -6.98 -18.62 -1.97
CA ARG A 283 -6.25 -17.57 -1.25
C ARG A 283 -5.54 -16.61 -2.18
N LEU A 284 -5.66 -16.77 -3.49
CA LEU A 284 -4.97 -15.96 -4.50
C LEU A 284 -3.48 -15.88 -4.21
N ALA A 285 -2.80 -17.02 -4.27
CA ALA A 285 -1.39 -17.13 -3.89
C ALA A 285 -0.50 -16.47 -4.95
N LEU A 286 0.12 -15.37 -4.57
CA LEU A 286 0.93 -14.52 -5.43
C LEU A 286 2.41 -14.93 -5.31
N TRP A 287 2.92 -15.59 -6.34
CA TRP A 287 4.28 -16.09 -6.41
C TRP A 287 5.12 -15.15 -7.29
N SER A 288 6.38 -14.94 -6.90
CA SER A 288 7.23 -13.96 -7.59
C SER A 288 8.72 -14.26 -7.40
N GLY A 289 9.56 -13.49 -8.07
CA GLY A 289 11.01 -13.56 -7.92
C GLY A 289 11.73 -12.75 -8.98
N TYR A 290 12.99 -13.07 -9.20
CA TYR A 290 13.88 -12.32 -10.08
C TYR A 290 14.67 -13.27 -10.98
N ILE A 291 14.90 -12.84 -12.20
CA ILE A 291 15.91 -13.41 -13.09
C ILE A 291 17.17 -12.56 -12.91
N ALA A 292 18.18 -13.09 -12.22
CA ALA A 292 19.46 -12.44 -12.03
C ALA A 292 20.35 -12.64 -13.27
N ILE A 293 20.91 -11.58 -13.80
CA ILE A 293 21.75 -11.59 -15.01
C ILE A 293 23.09 -10.93 -14.68
N ASN A 294 24.12 -11.76 -14.56
CA ASN A 294 25.47 -11.30 -14.20
C ASN A 294 26.39 -11.37 -15.42
N GLY A 295 27.00 -10.25 -15.80
CA GLY A 295 27.85 -10.13 -16.97
C GLY A 295 29.34 -10.17 -16.65
N THR A 296 30.15 -10.60 -17.63
CA THR A 296 31.63 -10.51 -17.57
C THR A 296 32.14 -9.07 -17.62
N ASP A 297 31.29 -8.13 -17.99
CA ASP A 297 31.48 -6.67 -17.97
C ASP A 297 31.26 -6.05 -16.58
N GLY A 298 30.95 -6.87 -15.57
CA GLY A 298 30.61 -6.40 -14.22
C GLY A 298 29.14 -6.06 -14.02
N ALA A 299 28.30 -6.20 -15.05
CA ALA A 299 26.86 -5.99 -14.91
C ALA A 299 26.26 -6.95 -13.89
N SER A 300 25.42 -6.43 -12.99
CA SER A 300 24.65 -7.19 -12.01
C SER A 300 23.20 -6.74 -12.09
N LEU A 301 22.44 -7.36 -13.00
CA LEU A 301 21.07 -6.97 -13.30
C LEU A 301 20.06 -7.93 -12.70
N SER A 302 18.85 -7.45 -12.46
CA SER A 302 17.71 -8.29 -12.05
C SER A 302 16.46 -7.95 -12.86
N LEU A 303 15.72 -8.96 -13.30
CA LEU A 303 14.42 -8.77 -13.96
C LEU A 303 13.31 -9.38 -13.08
N PRO A 304 12.44 -8.55 -12.46
CA PRO A 304 11.37 -9.07 -11.62
C PRO A 304 10.33 -9.82 -12.46
N TYR A 305 9.78 -10.89 -11.89
CA TYR A 305 8.63 -11.58 -12.43
C TYR A 305 7.60 -11.90 -11.34
N GLN A 306 6.34 -12.05 -11.74
CA GLN A 306 5.26 -12.47 -10.85
C GLN A 306 4.21 -13.31 -11.58
N GLY A 307 3.43 -14.05 -10.82
CA GLY A 307 2.19 -14.68 -11.27
C GLY A 307 1.33 -15.04 -10.07
N LEU A 308 0.09 -15.46 -10.34
CA LEU A 308 -0.89 -15.70 -9.28
C LEU A 308 -1.60 -17.04 -9.49
N THR A 309 -1.70 -17.82 -8.43
CA THR A 309 -2.49 -19.05 -8.39
C THR A 309 -3.90 -18.74 -7.90
N GLY A 310 -4.89 -18.97 -8.76
CA GLY A 310 -6.29 -18.61 -8.56
C GLY A 310 -6.82 -17.72 -9.69
N SER A 311 -8.04 -17.22 -9.54
CA SER A 311 -8.74 -16.41 -10.54
C SER A 311 -9.17 -15.08 -9.95
N LEU A 312 -8.66 -13.96 -10.47
CA LEU A 312 -9.11 -12.64 -9.98
C LEU A 312 -10.59 -12.37 -10.32
N HIS A 313 -11.10 -12.98 -11.38
CA HIS A 313 -12.49 -12.83 -11.82
C HIS A 313 -13.46 -13.59 -10.91
N GLU A 314 -13.16 -14.83 -10.53
CA GLU A 314 -14.09 -15.67 -9.76
C GLU A 314 -14.11 -15.38 -8.24
N HIS A 315 -13.20 -14.56 -7.73
CA HIS A 315 -13.16 -14.25 -6.30
C HIS A 315 -14.16 -13.17 -5.90
N ILE A 316 -14.80 -13.40 -4.76
CA ILE A 316 -15.72 -12.45 -4.14
C ILE A 316 -14.92 -11.26 -3.60
N LEU A 317 -15.17 -10.08 -4.16
CA LEU A 317 -14.59 -8.81 -3.71
C LEU A 317 -15.34 -8.25 -2.50
N LEU A 318 -16.65 -8.45 -2.49
CA LEU A 318 -17.58 -7.93 -1.49
C LEU A 318 -18.49 -9.05 -0.97
N GLY A 319 -18.24 -9.50 0.26
CA GLY A 319 -19.12 -10.48 0.90
C GLY A 319 -20.49 -9.89 1.22
N SER A 320 -21.49 -10.74 1.42
CA SER A 320 -22.87 -10.31 1.66
C SER A 320 -23.03 -9.40 2.90
N ASN A 321 -22.13 -9.52 3.87
CA ASN A 321 -22.13 -8.76 5.14
C ASN A 321 -20.97 -7.75 5.24
N ASP A 322 -20.30 -7.43 4.13
CA ASP A 322 -19.15 -6.52 4.13
C ASP A 322 -19.53 -5.04 3.94
N THR A 323 -20.81 -4.71 4.12
CA THR A 323 -21.30 -3.33 4.17
C THR A 323 -22.13 -3.06 5.42
N TRP A 324 -21.96 -1.88 5.99
CA TRP A 324 -22.70 -1.44 7.18
C TRP A 324 -22.86 0.08 7.22
N ILE A 325 -23.67 0.57 8.15
CA ILE A 325 -23.76 2.01 8.45
C ILE A 325 -22.90 2.29 9.67
N SER A 326 -22.04 3.30 9.57
CA SER A 326 -21.26 3.86 10.68
C SER A 326 -21.57 5.35 10.86
N ASN A 327 -21.08 5.95 11.93
CA ASN A 327 -21.12 7.41 12.08
C ASN A 327 -20.04 8.06 11.20
N SER A 328 -20.38 9.17 10.52
CA SER A 328 -19.40 9.97 9.76
C SER A 328 -18.29 10.56 10.63
N THR A 329 -18.56 10.75 11.93
CA THR A 329 -17.62 11.30 12.92
C THR A 329 -16.83 10.22 13.67
N ASP A 330 -16.95 8.95 13.27
CA ASP A 330 -16.10 7.86 13.78
C ASP A 330 -14.85 7.75 12.91
N PHE A 331 -13.75 8.35 13.39
CA PHE A 331 -12.48 8.43 12.68
C PHE A 331 -11.56 7.22 12.89
N ASN A 332 -12.07 6.09 13.43
CA ASN A 332 -11.30 4.86 13.51
C ASN A 332 -11.05 4.25 12.12
N ASP A 333 -9.94 3.52 11.94
CA ASP A 333 -9.58 2.85 10.67
C ASP A 333 -10.69 1.92 10.13
N ILE A 334 -11.46 1.30 11.04
CA ILE A 334 -12.65 0.53 10.70
C ILE A 334 -13.76 0.98 11.68
N PRO A 335 -14.60 1.94 11.26
CA PRO A 335 -15.68 2.47 12.07
C PRO A 335 -16.67 1.38 12.49
N SER A 336 -17.21 1.51 13.71
CA SER A 336 -18.12 0.49 14.25
C SER A 336 -19.50 0.54 13.58
N PRO A 337 -20.18 -0.60 13.39
CA PRO A 337 -21.55 -0.61 12.93
C PRO A 337 -22.50 -0.02 13.97
N ILE A 338 -23.44 0.80 13.52
CA ILE A 338 -24.50 1.34 14.37
C ILE A 338 -25.64 0.32 14.55
N PRO A 339 -26.49 0.48 15.59
CA PRO A 339 -27.71 -0.30 15.72
C PRO A 339 -28.65 -0.16 14.50
N PRO A 340 -29.31 -1.24 14.06
CA PRO A 340 -30.32 -1.16 13.02
C PRO A 340 -31.45 -0.20 13.39
N ASN A 341 -31.99 0.50 12.40
CA ASN A 341 -33.07 1.49 12.50
C ASN A 341 -32.71 2.76 13.30
N THR A 342 -31.42 3.04 13.53
CA THR A 342 -31.00 4.35 14.07
C THR A 342 -31.46 5.49 13.16
N THR A 343 -31.96 6.57 13.77
CA THR A 343 -32.37 7.80 13.08
C THR A 343 -31.25 8.85 13.17
N PHE A 344 -30.83 9.36 12.02
CA PHE A 344 -29.94 10.50 11.91
C PHE A 344 -30.73 11.79 11.71
N LEU A 345 -30.38 12.82 12.46
CA LEU A 345 -30.94 14.16 12.32
C LEU A 345 -29.94 15.01 11.53
N LEU A 346 -30.23 15.19 10.24
CA LEU A 346 -29.36 15.86 9.29
C LEU A 346 -29.61 17.38 9.26
N PRO A 347 -28.56 18.19 9.00
CA PRO A 347 -28.73 19.58 8.62
C PRO A 347 -29.68 19.74 7.44
N LYS A 348 -30.30 20.92 7.30
CA LYS A 348 -31.12 21.24 6.14
C LYS A 348 -30.37 20.93 4.83
N PRO A 349 -31.05 20.38 3.81
CA PRO A 349 -30.44 20.09 2.51
C PRO A 349 -29.48 21.18 2.02
N GLY A 350 -28.25 20.80 1.68
CA GLY A 350 -27.20 21.70 1.20
C GLY A 350 -26.35 22.37 2.28
N ASN A 351 -26.62 22.15 3.57
CA ASN A 351 -25.91 22.80 4.68
C ASN A 351 -25.05 21.86 5.53
N ALA A 352 -24.89 20.59 5.14
CA ALA A 352 -24.05 19.66 5.86
C ALA A 352 -22.55 20.00 5.69
N GLY A 353 -21.83 20.04 6.81
CA GLY A 353 -20.38 20.22 6.90
C GLY A 353 -19.65 18.94 7.26
N PRO A 354 -18.30 18.97 7.29
CA PRO A 354 -17.46 17.80 7.53
C PRO A 354 -17.59 17.20 8.94
N GLU A 355 -18.01 17.99 9.92
CA GLU A 355 -18.16 17.57 11.32
C GLU A 355 -19.59 17.15 11.68
N ASP A 356 -20.54 17.27 10.75
CA ASP A 356 -21.93 16.88 11.01
C ASP A 356 -22.07 15.36 11.08
N LEU A 357 -22.85 14.91 12.07
CA LEU A 357 -23.17 13.50 12.24
C LEU A 357 -24.15 13.04 11.16
N MET A 358 -23.64 12.25 10.23
CA MET A 358 -24.34 11.70 9.08
C MET A 358 -24.21 10.18 9.04
N PRO A 359 -25.16 9.47 8.41
CA PRO A 359 -24.96 8.07 8.09
C PRO A 359 -23.79 7.95 7.10
N GLN A 360 -22.81 7.12 7.44
CA GLN A 360 -21.73 6.75 6.55
C GLN A 360 -21.95 5.33 6.05
N LEU A 361 -22.03 5.16 4.72
CA LEU A 361 -21.91 3.86 4.11
C LEU A 361 -20.47 3.37 4.26
N SER A 362 -20.26 2.34 5.05
CA SER A 362 -18.98 1.66 5.17
C SER A 362 -18.96 0.41 4.30
N VAL A 363 -17.93 0.29 3.46
CA VAL A 363 -17.70 -0.85 2.56
C VAL A 363 -16.34 -1.45 2.86
N LYS A 364 -16.27 -2.77 3.02
CA LYS A 364 -15.01 -3.49 3.21
C LYS A 364 -14.74 -4.43 2.06
N LEU A 365 -13.74 -4.13 1.24
CA LEU A 365 -13.37 -4.96 0.10
C LEU A 365 -12.23 -5.91 0.44
N ALA A 366 -12.36 -7.17 0.01
CA ALA A 366 -11.32 -8.19 0.19
C ALA A 366 -10.10 -7.93 -0.72
N LEU A 367 -10.34 -7.42 -1.93
CA LEU A 367 -9.35 -7.00 -2.94
C LEU A 367 -9.73 -5.60 -3.44
N GLY A 368 -8.90 -4.98 -4.29
CA GLY A 368 -9.33 -3.76 -4.96
C GLY A 368 -10.48 -4.02 -5.94
N CYS A 369 -11.30 -2.99 -6.18
CA CYS A 369 -12.51 -3.10 -6.99
C CYS A 369 -12.51 -2.01 -8.07
N PRO A 370 -12.66 -2.37 -9.36
CA PRO A 370 -12.69 -1.40 -10.46
C PRO A 370 -13.87 -0.45 -10.36
N MET A 371 -15.02 -0.90 -9.82
CA MET A 371 -16.22 -0.07 -9.72
C MET A 371 -17.15 -0.56 -8.60
N ILE A 372 -17.54 0.37 -7.72
CA ILE A 372 -18.63 0.19 -6.76
C ILE A 372 -19.83 1.03 -7.22
N ARG A 373 -21.04 0.50 -7.05
CA ARG A 373 -22.31 1.23 -7.13
C ARG A 373 -23.04 1.10 -5.82
N ALA A 374 -23.67 2.18 -5.36
CA ALA A 374 -24.52 2.18 -4.18
C ALA A 374 -25.84 2.87 -4.52
N ASP A 375 -26.93 2.13 -4.32
CA ASP A 375 -28.30 2.65 -4.44
C ASP A 375 -28.97 2.64 -3.06
N ILE A 376 -29.88 3.57 -2.81
CA ILE A 376 -30.80 3.52 -1.68
C ILE A 376 -32.08 2.77 -2.05
N VAL A 377 -32.61 2.02 -1.09
CA VAL A 377 -33.95 1.42 -1.18
C VAL A 377 -34.83 2.05 -0.10
N TYR A 378 -35.88 2.74 -0.54
CA TYR A 378 -36.90 3.36 0.31
C TYR A 378 -37.99 2.35 0.69
N GLY A 379 -38.54 2.45 1.90
CA GLY A 379 -39.73 1.75 2.44
C GLY A 379 -40.27 0.52 1.68
N LEU A 380 -40.09 -0.69 2.24
CA LEU A 380 -40.76 -1.89 1.73
C LEU A 380 -42.29 -1.84 2.00
N PRO A 381 -43.16 -2.37 1.12
CA PRO A 381 -42.86 -3.11 -0.11
C PRO A 381 -43.35 -2.40 -1.40
N GLN A 382 -42.47 -2.23 -2.37
CA GLN A 382 -42.86 -2.16 -3.79
C GLN A 382 -42.48 -3.49 -4.48
N PRO A 383 -43.24 -3.95 -5.50
CA PRO A 383 -43.03 -5.27 -6.11
C PRO A 383 -41.75 -5.36 -6.93
N ARG A 384 -41.25 -6.59 -7.03
CA ARG A 384 -40.22 -7.05 -7.96
C ARG A 384 -40.59 -6.75 -9.42
N SER A 385 -40.29 -5.57 -9.93
CA SER A 385 -40.00 -5.31 -11.34
C SER A 385 -39.97 -3.80 -11.55
N GLN A 386 -38.79 -3.19 -11.60
CA GLN A 386 -38.57 -2.02 -12.43
C GLN A 386 -37.07 -1.71 -12.48
N GLU A 387 -36.67 -1.19 -13.63
CA GLU A 387 -35.36 -0.64 -13.91
C GLU A 387 -34.89 0.26 -12.78
N GLN A 388 -33.57 0.34 -12.60
CA GLN A 388 -32.93 1.24 -11.64
C GLN A 388 -33.63 2.61 -11.70
N ASP A 389 -34.39 2.95 -10.67
CA ASP A 389 -34.89 4.31 -10.51
C ASP A 389 -33.65 5.20 -10.56
N PRO A 390 -33.49 6.05 -11.59
CA PRO A 390 -32.30 6.88 -11.74
C PRO A 390 -32.09 7.77 -10.53
N ASP A 391 -33.14 8.04 -9.75
CA ASP A 391 -33.09 8.87 -8.55
C ASP A 391 -32.69 8.12 -7.28
N ALA A 392 -32.51 6.79 -7.33
CA ALA A 392 -32.14 6.00 -6.16
C ALA A 392 -30.62 5.93 -5.92
N ARG A 393 -29.80 6.56 -6.75
CA ARG A 393 -28.33 6.54 -6.62
C ARG A 393 -27.85 7.67 -5.73
N ILE A 394 -26.91 7.36 -4.85
CA ILE A 394 -26.27 8.39 -4.02
C ILE A 394 -25.13 9.08 -4.77
N LEU A 395 -24.92 10.36 -4.49
CA LEU A 395 -23.82 11.12 -5.08
C LEU A 395 -22.47 10.45 -4.77
N GLY A 396 -21.55 10.51 -5.75
CA GLY A 396 -20.22 9.90 -5.63
C GLY A 396 -20.12 8.49 -6.22
N PHE A 397 -21.23 7.93 -6.73
CA PHE A 397 -21.25 6.64 -7.40
C PHE A 397 -21.56 6.78 -8.91
N PRO A 398 -20.96 5.95 -9.79
CA PRO A 398 -20.05 4.85 -9.47
C PRO A 398 -18.69 5.33 -8.95
N ALA A 399 -18.25 4.76 -7.83
CA ALA A 399 -16.91 4.99 -7.31
C ALA A 399 -15.95 4.06 -8.08
N LEU A 400 -14.93 4.61 -8.73
CA LEU A 400 -14.01 3.86 -9.58
C LEU A 400 -12.67 3.60 -8.87
N TRP A 401 -12.03 2.47 -9.23
CA TRP A 401 -10.66 2.12 -8.83
C TRP A 401 -10.42 2.15 -7.33
N ASN A 402 -11.30 1.48 -6.59
CA ASN A 402 -11.27 1.44 -5.14
C ASN A 402 -10.18 0.48 -4.64
N PRO A 403 -9.39 0.86 -3.62
CA PRO A 403 -8.42 -0.04 -3.03
C PRO A 403 -9.09 -1.16 -2.24
N ARG A 404 -8.31 -2.18 -1.87
CA ARG A 404 -8.75 -3.16 -0.87
C ARG A 404 -8.87 -2.49 0.50
N GLY A 405 -9.69 -3.05 1.38
CA GLY A 405 -9.86 -2.56 2.76
C GLY A 405 -11.16 -1.79 2.97
N HIS A 406 -11.21 -1.00 4.04
CA HIS A 406 -12.38 -0.19 4.39
C HIS A 406 -12.39 1.11 3.58
N ILE A 407 -13.60 1.50 3.14
CA ILE A 407 -13.89 2.76 2.48
C ILE A 407 -15.19 3.30 3.07
N GLY A 408 -15.17 4.55 3.51
CA GLY A 408 -16.33 5.26 4.04
C GLY A 408 -16.89 6.26 3.03
N PHE A 409 -18.22 6.29 2.91
CA PHE A 409 -18.95 7.28 2.11
C PHE A 409 -20.01 7.95 3.01
N PRO A 410 -19.68 9.08 3.67
CA PRO A 410 -20.65 9.91 4.37
C PRO A 410 -21.77 10.37 3.42
N TRP A 411 -23.00 10.38 3.90
CA TRP A 411 -24.16 10.74 3.08
C TRP A 411 -25.12 11.67 3.81
N ASP A 412 -25.34 12.85 3.24
CA ASP A 412 -26.24 13.90 3.75
C ASP A 412 -27.67 13.82 3.15
N GLY A 413 -27.94 12.76 2.39
CA GLY A 413 -29.19 12.60 1.64
C GLY A 413 -29.10 12.98 0.17
N LEU A 414 -27.98 13.55 -0.32
CA LEU A 414 -27.84 13.98 -1.70
C LEU A 414 -27.75 12.81 -2.69
N LEU A 415 -28.58 12.87 -3.73
CA LEU A 415 -28.68 11.89 -4.81
C LEU A 415 -27.90 12.36 -6.04
N ASP A 416 -27.54 11.43 -6.94
CA ASP A 416 -26.83 11.75 -8.19
C ASP A 416 -27.64 12.68 -9.12
N SER A 417 -28.97 12.66 -9.00
CA SER A 417 -29.91 13.58 -9.66
C SER A 417 -29.79 15.03 -9.17
N GLY A 418 -29.03 15.28 -8.11
CA GLY A 418 -28.92 16.60 -7.46
C GLY A 418 -30.05 16.92 -6.50
N ARG A 419 -31.00 15.99 -6.29
CA ARG A 419 -32.08 16.12 -5.30
C ARG A 419 -31.67 15.49 -3.98
N TYR A 420 -32.35 15.89 -2.90
CA TYR A 420 -32.21 15.27 -1.59
C TYR A 420 -33.28 14.21 -1.37
N ALA A 421 -32.87 13.06 -0.83
CA ALA A 421 -33.78 12.01 -0.38
C ALA A 421 -34.72 12.56 0.70
N PRO A 422 -36.02 12.25 0.69
CA PRO A 422 -36.94 12.72 1.73
C PRO A 422 -36.61 12.11 3.10
N ALA A 423 -37.16 12.70 4.17
CA ALA A 423 -37.13 12.05 5.48
C ALA A 423 -37.81 10.67 5.41
N GLY A 424 -37.18 9.65 5.98
CA GLY A 424 -37.68 8.27 5.88
C GLY A 424 -36.64 7.22 6.24
N THR A 425 -37.00 5.95 6.01
CA THR A 425 -36.16 4.78 6.30
C THR A 425 -35.59 4.18 5.02
N TYR A 426 -34.29 3.90 5.04
CA TYR A 426 -33.49 3.49 3.91
C TYR A 426 -32.58 2.30 4.22
N LYS A 427 -32.16 1.60 3.17
CA LYS A 427 -31.01 0.70 3.16
C LYS A 427 -30.13 1.03 1.96
N PHE A 428 -28.82 0.82 2.06
CA PHE A 428 -27.96 0.80 0.89
C PHE A 428 -27.87 -0.60 0.30
N VAL A 429 -28.01 -0.69 -1.02
CA VAL A 429 -27.68 -1.88 -1.80
C VAL A 429 -26.40 -1.56 -2.58
N VAL A 430 -25.31 -2.20 -2.16
CA VAL A 430 -23.98 -1.99 -2.71
C VAL A 430 -23.64 -3.11 -3.67
N ARG A 431 -23.10 -2.76 -4.82
CA ARG A 431 -22.64 -3.70 -5.84
C ARG A 431 -21.19 -3.41 -6.17
N ALA A 432 -20.32 -4.40 -6.06
CA ALA A 432 -18.92 -4.32 -6.43
C ALA A 432 -18.68 -5.15 -7.70
N LEU A 433 -18.17 -4.54 -8.77
CA LEU A 433 -17.86 -5.23 -10.01
C LEU A 433 -16.61 -6.08 -9.83
N ARG A 434 -16.67 -7.37 -10.16
CA ARG A 434 -15.52 -8.28 -10.11
C ARG A 434 -14.39 -7.78 -11.02
N ILE A 435 -13.14 -8.11 -10.68
CA ILE A 435 -11.98 -7.74 -11.50
C ILE A 435 -12.14 -8.39 -12.89
N ASN A 436 -11.98 -7.60 -13.95
CA ASN A 436 -12.23 -7.99 -15.35
C ASN A 436 -13.69 -8.36 -15.69
N GLY A 437 -14.65 -8.02 -14.81
CA GLY A 437 -16.08 -8.19 -15.10
C GLY A 437 -16.63 -7.14 -16.08
N ASP A 438 -17.64 -7.54 -16.85
CA ASP A 438 -18.53 -6.72 -17.65
C ASP A 438 -19.66 -6.14 -16.79
N ALA A 439 -19.61 -4.81 -16.61
CA ALA A 439 -20.60 -4.03 -15.88
C ALA A 439 -22.05 -4.19 -16.35
N LYS A 440 -22.28 -4.72 -17.56
CA LYS A 440 -23.62 -4.95 -18.14
C LYS A 440 -24.28 -6.24 -17.65
N LYS A 441 -23.52 -7.20 -17.15
CA LYS A 441 -24.02 -8.49 -16.66
C LYS A 441 -24.24 -8.43 -15.16
N LYS A 442 -25.37 -8.92 -14.66
CA LYS A 442 -25.73 -8.77 -13.23
C LYS A 442 -24.96 -9.75 -12.34
N GLU A 443 -24.65 -10.91 -12.87
CA GLU A 443 -23.94 -12.02 -12.24
C GLU A 443 -22.46 -11.74 -11.97
N GLU A 444 -21.88 -10.73 -12.62
CA GLU A 444 -20.48 -10.32 -12.44
C GLU A 444 -20.32 -9.23 -11.35
N TRP A 445 -21.40 -8.93 -10.62
CA TRP A 445 -21.39 -8.05 -9.46
C TRP A 445 -21.59 -8.82 -8.17
N ASP A 446 -20.71 -8.60 -7.21
CA ASP A 446 -20.94 -9.01 -5.83
C ASP A 446 -21.86 -8.00 -5.15
N VAL A 447 -22.80 -8.46 -4.34
CA VAL A 447 -23.86 -7.63 -3.75
C VAL A 447 -23.87 -7.76 -2.23
N SER A 448 -23.94 -6.63 -1.55
CA SER A 448 -24.14 -6.53 -0.10
C SER A 448 -25.22 -5.49 0.20
N THR A 449 -25.89 -5.64 1.34
CA THR A 449 -26.97 -4.72 1.75
C THR A 449 -26.81 -4.39 3.22
N THR A 450 -26.93 -3.11 3.55
CA THR A 450 -26.80 -2.64 4.92
C THR A 450 -28.04 -2.95 5.76
N SER A 451 -27.90 -2.85 7.09
CA SER A 451 -29.04 -2.63 7.98
C SER A 451 -29.81 -1.38 7.59
N ALA A 452 -31.10 -1.34 7.95
CA ALA A 452 -31.91 -0.14 7.75
C ALA A 452 -31.47 0.98 8.69
N PHE A 453 -31.63 2.22 8.25
CA PHE A 453 -31.44 3.44 9.02
C PHE A 453 -32.48 4.48 8.58
N SER A 454 -32.73 5.49 9.41
CA SER A 454 -33.65 6.57 9.06
C SER A 454 -32.95 7.92 9.04
N ILE A 455 -33.44 8.85 8.22
CA ILE A 455 -33.00 10.24 8.19
C ILE A 455 -34.19 11.18 8.44
N GLN A 456 -33.92 12.27 9.15
CA GLN A 456 -34.79 13.43 9.33
C GLN A 456 -33.97 14.69 9.07
N TYR A 457 -34.63 15.78 8.69
CA TYR A 457 -33.98 17.09 8.47
C TYR A 457 -34.38 18.07 9.56
N LEU A 458 -33.44 18.93 9.97
CA LEU A 458 -33.64 20.03 10.92
C LEU A 458 -34.56 21.16 10.41
#